data_AF-A0A059LFJ4-F1
#
_entry.id   AF-A0A059LFJ4-F1
#
_cell.length_a   1.000
_cell.length_b   1.000
_cell.length_c   1.000
_cell.angle_alpha   90.00
_cell.angle_beta   90.00
_cell.angle_gamma   90.00
#
_symmetry.space_group_name_H-M   'P 1'
#
loop_
_entity.id
_entity.type
_entity.pdbx_description
1 polymer ?
#
loop_
_entity_poly.entity_id
_entity_poly.type
_entity_poly.pdbx_seq_one_letter_code
_entity_poly.pdbx_strand_id
1 'polypeptide(L)'
;LGSTGDSTVPVIVRGPNGPEFFDDIDVAAFPYTGFSYEIERDGQTLVSIYLGTTLIGFVPKDLADEFSAFYDGSTYPVNVLPEPPSPPMPPLPPGAIVDIQFNGETIGSTTDTTVPVIVMRGDGPALDGSVATEDYPYTGYSYDVEREGQTLVSVYVGMTLVGFVPKSAASSFTGLSGGEAYPLDILPDAPPPPSPDAPIPGPESPAQGSPPAPLPPLPPSATVDLVYGGSIIASATDGQIPIIIDGENGPVRAGFELASAFPYTGFSYELSHGGQLLVSVYVGRQIVGFMPGHDVASFTATSDGVIYPLVVLENAPPSPTTPTGGMPDSPDQDAPPSPLPPIPPGAVVELVYGGTTIGATTATTVPVLVSGGTGPVLYGSVNIANYPYQGTTYTIVRGGQELVSVYIDELL
;
A
#
# COMPACT_ATOMS: atom_id res chain seq x y z
N LEU A 1 10.62 23.09 15.52
CA LEU A 1 9.38 22.91 16.30
C LEU A 1 9.53 21.74 17.29
N GLY A 2 10.23 20.66 16.95
CA GLY A 2 10.77 19.71 17.93
C GLY A 2 12.22 19.33 17.58
N SER A 3 12.85 18.52 18.42
CA SER A 3 14.15 17.89 18.14
C SER A 3 14.03 16.40 18.45
N THR A 4 14.45 15.54 17.52
CA THR A 4 14.60 14.12 17.80
C THR A 4 15.71 13.93 18.84
N GLY A 5 15.41 13.20 19.91
CA GLY A 5 16.38 12.77 20.91
C GLY A 5 16.87 11.34 20.64
N ASP A 6 17.75 10.82 21.50
CA ASP A 6 18.35 9.50 21.32
C ASP A 6 17.32 8.35 21.38
N SER A 7 16.19 8.56 22.07
CA SER A 7 15.13 7.55 22.23
C SER A 7 13.73 8.11 22.07
N THR A 8 13.56 9.39 21.73
CA THR A 8 12.25 10.02 21.60
C THR A 8 12.17 10.88 20.35
N VAL A 9 10.97 10.98 19.80
CA VAL A 9 10.67 11.85 18.66
C VAL A 9 9.55 12.83 19.01
N PRO A 10 9.58 14.05 18.46
CA PRO A 10 8.57 15.04 18.73
C PRO A 10 7.23 14.68 18.10
N VAL A 11 6.16 14.98 18.83
CA VAL A 11 4.78 14.98 18.37
C VAL A 11 4.35 16.43 18.15
N ILE A 12 3.90 16.74 16.95
CA ILE A 12 3.47 18.07 16.54
C ILE A 12 1.97 18.00 16.24
N VAL A 13 1.20 18.93 16.80
CA VAL A 13 -0.25 19.06 16.59
C VAL A 13 -0.58 20.40 15.95
N ARG A 14 -1.80 20.56 15.43
CA ARG A 14 -2.30 21.86 14.97
C ARG A 14 -2.71 22.71 16.16
N GLY A 15 -2.01 23.82 16.37
CA GLY A 15 -2.40 24.88 17.29
C GLY A 15 -3.17 26.01 16.60
N PRO A 16 -3.72 26.96 17.38
CA PRO A 16 -4.49 28.10 16.87
C PRO A 16 -3.67 29.06 15.98
N ASN A 17 -2.34 28.98 16.02
CA ASN A 17 -1.42 29.82 15.24
C ASN A 17 -0.52 28.99 14.29
N GLY A 18 -0.90 27.76 13.98
CA GLY A 18 -0.11 26.83 13.16
C GLY A 18 0.42 25.63 13.96
N PRO A 19 1.33 24.82 13.39
CA PRO A 19 1.83 23.63 14.06
C PRO A 19 2.61 23.95 15.33
N GLU A 20 2.34 23.22 16.41
CA GLU A 20 2.97 23.38 17.71
C GLU A 20 3.46 22.05 18.27
N PHE A 21 4.55 22.09 19.04
CA PHE A 21 5.04 20.93 19.77
C PHE A 21 4.04 20.55 20.85
N PHE A 22 3.70 19.27 20.91
CA PHE A 22 2.76 18.71 21.89
C PHE A 22 3.49 17.95 22.98
N ASP A 23 4.25 16.91 22.62
CA ASP A 23 4.97 16.02 23.53
C ASP A 23 6.09 15.26 22.77
N ASP A 24 6.88 14.47 23.48
CA ASP A 24 7.84 13.52 22.93
C ASP A 24 7.34 12.07 23.11
N ILE A 25 7.53 11.22 22.10
CA ILE A 25 7.13 9.81 22.16
C ILE A 25 8.33 8.88 22.00
N ASP A 26 8.33 7.77 22.74
CA ASP A 26 9.41 6.78 22.70
C ASP A 26 9.45 6.07 21.34
N VAL A 27 10.63 6.12 20.70
CA VAL A 27 10.86 5.49 19.39
C VAL A 27 10.74 3.97 19.47
N ALA A 28 11.05 3.36 20.61
CA ALA A 28 10.96 1.91 20.78
C ALA A 28 9.53 1.37 20.64
N ALA A 29 8.51 2.21 20.83
CA ALA A 29 7.11 1.85 20.61
C ALA A 29 6.71 1.84 19.12
N PHE A 30 7.54 2.40 18.24
CA PHE A 30 7.26 2.59 16.82
C PHE A 30 8.44 2.14 15.94
N PRO A 31 8.78 0.84 15.95
CA PRO A 31 9.90 0.32 15.17
C PRO A 31 9.70 0.54 13.67
N TYR A 32 10.78 0.67 12.91
CA TYR A 32 10.65 0.82 11.46
C TYR A 32 10.07 -0.44 10.81
N THR A 33 8.93 -0.31 10.14
CA THR A 33 8.23 -1.41 9.44
C THR A 33 8.18 -1.24 7.92
N GLY A 34 8.64 -0.11 7.39
CA GLY A 34 8.40 0.28 6.00
C GLY A 34 7.04 0.94 5.75
N PHE A 35 6.22 1.09 6.78
CA PHE A 35 4.93 1.77 6.73
C PHE A 35 4.84 2.91 7.74
N SER A 36 3.94 3.86 7.51
CA SER A 36 3.66 4.92 8.48
C SER A 36 2.84 4.39 9.66
N TYR A 37 3.03 4.98 10.82
CA TYR A 37 2.17 4.83 11.97
C TYR A 37 1.19 6.00 12.02
N GLU A 38 -0.04 5.71 12.42
CA GLU A 38 -1.00 6.74 12.81
C GLU A 38 -1.22 6.69 14.32
N ILE A 39 -1.24 7.87 14.94
CA ILE A 39 -1.59 8.03 16.34
C ILE A 39 -2.62 9.14 16.49
N GLU A 40 -3.48 9.02 17.50
CA GLU A 40 -4.41 10.09 17.86
C GLU A 40 -3.86 10.89 19.05
N ARG A 41 -3.77 12.21 18.91
CA ARG A 41 -3.38 13.15 19.98
C ARG A 41 -4.20 14.42 19.85
N ASP A 42 -4.75 14.89 20.96
CA ASP A 42 -5.61 16.09 21.00
C ASP A 42 -6.76 16.05 19.97
N GLY A 43 -7.34 14.87 19.74
CA GLY A 43 -8.40 14.66 18.75
C GLY A 43 -7.96 14.80 17.29
N GLN A 44 -6.65 14.78 17.01
CA GLN A 44 -6.07 14.86 15.68
C GLN A 44 -5.37 13.55 15.32
N THR A 45 -5.54 13.10 14.08
CA THR A 45 -4.76 12.00 13.50
C THR A 45 -3.40 12.52 13.05
N LEU A 46 -2.35 11.99 13.64
CA LEU A 46 -0.96 12.29 13.30
C LEU A 46 -0.33 11.10 12.61
N VAL A 47 0.49 11.38 11.60
CA VAL A 47 1.25 10.37 10.85
C VAL A 47 2.73 10.45 11.19
N SER A 48 3.40 9.30 11.26
CA SER A 48 4.85 9.27 11.44
C SER A 48 5.57 9.76 10.18
N ILE A 49 6.65 10.51 10.40
CA ILE A 49 7.56 11.00 9.35
C ILE A 49 8.96 10.44 9.57
N TYR A 50 9.64 10.15 8.46
CA TYR A 50 10.94 9.47 8.46
C TYR A 50 11.99 10.27 7.68
N LEU A 51 13.26 10.09 8.07
CA LEU A 51 14.42 10.41 7.24
C LEU A 51 15.15 9.11 6.92
N GLY A 52 14.99 8.61 5.69
CA GLY A 52 15.39 7.25 5.36
C GLY A 52 14.57 6.24 6.17
N THR A 53 15.24 5.48 7.05
CA THR A 53 14.59 4.50 7.95
C THR A 53 14.42 5.00 9.39
N THR A 54 14.90 6.22 9.69
CA THR A 54 14.85 6.79 11.04
C THR A 54 13.53 7.53 11.25
N LEU A 55 12.75 7.12 12.25
CA LEU A 55 11.59 7.88 12.71
C LEU A 55 12.05 9.21 13.30
N ILE A 56 11.50 10.32 12.82
CA ILE A 56 11.92 11.66 13.25
C ILE A 56 10.80 12.50 13.86
N GLY A 57 9.54 12.04 13.80
CA GLY A 57 8.42 12.72 14.45
C GLY A 57 7.05 12.17 14.05
N PHE A 58 6.02 12.72 14.69
CA PHE A 58 4.62 12.59 14.29
C PHE A 58 4.05 13.98 14.01
N VAL A 59 3.36 14.14 12.88
CA VAL A 59 2.80 15.42 12.41
C VAL A 59 1.37 15.24 11.89
N PRO A 60 0.55 16.30 11.81
CA PRO A 60 -0.79 16.18 11.23
C PRO A 60 -0.71 15.67 9.79
N LYS A 61 -1.50 14.64 9.46
CA LYS A 61 -1.41 13.93 8.18
C LYS A 61 -1.55 14.85 6.97
N ASP A 62 -2.44 15.84 7.06
CA ASP A 62 -2.71 16.80 5.98
C ASP A 62 -1.64 17.89 5.83
N LEU A 63 -0.70 17.99 6.77
CA LEU A 63 0.41 18.94 6.75
C LEU A 63 1.77 18.25 6.56
N ALA A 64 1.82 16.93 6.44
CA ALA A 64 3.07 16.18 6.52
C ALA A 64 4.08 16.59 5.43
N ASP A 65 3.60 16.92 4.22
CA ASP A 65 4.40 17.40 3.09
C ASP A 65 4.99 18.82 3.30
N GLU A 66 4.49 19.56 4.30
CA GLU A 66 5.01 20.90 4.65
C GLU A 66 6.22 20.84 5.61
N PHE A 67 6.51 19.67 6.19
CA PHE A 67 7.62 19.50 7.11
C PHE A 67 8.94 19.15 6.39
N SER A 68 10.04 19.62 6.96
CA SER A 68 11.39 19.23 6.58
C SER A 68 12.22 18.98 7.83
N ALA A 69 13.20 18.08 7.75
CA ALA A 69 14.15 17.83 8.80
C ALA A 69 15.37 18.75 8.63
N PHE A 70 15.99 19.19 9.73
CA PHE A 70 17.23 19.95 9.70
C PHE A 70 18.29 19.24 10.54
N TYR A 71 19.42 18.91 9.91
CA TYR A 71 20.54 18.23 10.56
C TYR A 71 21.86 18.75 10.01
N ASP A 72 22.79 19.08 10.91
CA ASP A 72 24.14 19.57 10.60
C ASP A 72 24.18 20.69 9.54
N GLY A 73 23.37 21.73 9.74
CA GLY A 73 23.35 22.89 8.84
C GLY A 73 22.56 22.68 7.54
N SER A 74 22.03 21.48 7.29
CA SER A 74 21.36 21.11 6.03
C SER A 74 19.89 20.77 6.27
N THR A 75 19.04 21.06 5.27
CA THR A 75 17.62 20.70 5.25
C THR A 75 17.38 19.47 4.39
N TYR A 76 16.61 18.52 4.92
CA TYR A 76 16.26 17.27 4.27
C TYR A 76 14.74 17.17 4.11
N PRO A 77 14.24 16.65 2.97
CA PRO A 77 12.83 16.28 2.88
C PRO A 77 12.54 15.14 3.88
N VAL A 78 11.34 15.14 4.43
CA VAL A 78 10.84 14.03 5.23
C VAL A 78 9.98 13.14 4.35
N ASN A 79 9.97 11.85 4.65
CA ASN A 79 9.14 10.88 3.96
C ASN A 79 7.96 10.51 4.86
N VAL A 80 6.76 10.58 4.31
CA VAL A 80 5.61 9.84 4.82
C VAL A 80 5.61 8.49 4.10
N LEU A 81 5.79 7.41 4.84
CA LEU A 81 5.73 6.06 4.28
C LEU A 81 4.28 5.72 3.92
N PRO A 82 4.04 4.76 3.01
CA PRO A 82 2.69 4.28 2.75
C PRO A 82 2.05 3.76 4.05
N GLU A 83 0.73 3.90 4.15
CA GLU A 83 -0.01 3.27 5.24
C GLU A 83 0.17 1.75 5.21
N PRO A 84 0.18 1.08 6.37
CA PRO A 84 0.14 -0.37 6.41
C PRO A 84 -1.06 -0.83 5.60
N PRO A 85 -0.95 -1.94 4.83
CA PRO A 85 -2.12 -2.49 4.19
C PRO A 85 -3.18 -2.73 5.26
N SER A 86 -4.41 -2.29 4.99
CA SER A 86 -5.52 -2.71 5.84
C SER A 86 -5.50 -4.23 5.92
N PRO A 87 -5.62 -4.82 7.12
CA PRO A 87 -5.68 -6.27 7.24
C PRO A 87 -6.74 -6.80 6.28
N PRO A 88 -6.50 -7.93 5.61
CA PRO A 88 -7.46 -8.47 4.66
C PRO A 88 -8.79 -8.63 5.38
N MET A 89 -9.82 -7.98 4.86
CA MET A 89 -11.12 -8.06 5.48
C MET A 89 -11.62 -9.51 5.44
N PRO A 90 -12.32 -9.96 6.48
CA PRO A 90 -12.99 -11.26 6.45
C PRO A 90 -13.87 -11.37 5.20
N PRO A 91 -13.88 -12.52 4.50
CA PRO A 91 -14.78 -12.70 3.38
C PRO A 91 -16.23 -12.63 3.88
N LEU A 92 -17.07 -11.87 3.18
CA LEU A 92 -18.49 -11.78 3.50
C LEU A 92 -19.11 -13.19 3.41
N PRO A 93 -19.76 -13.70 4.49
CA PRO A 93 -20.39 -15.01 4.45
C PRO A 93 -21.46 -15.09 3.34
N PRO A 94 -21.61 -16.24 2.65
CA PRO A 94 -22.68 -16.41 1.68
C PRO A 94 -24.06 -16.15 2.32
N GLY A 95 -24.87 -15.30 1.68
CA GLY A 95 -26.20 -14.92 2.20
C GLY A 95 -26.16 -13.95 3.38
N ALA A 96 -25.00 -13.35 3.69
CA ALA A 96 -24.95 -12.30 4.69
C ALA A 96 -25.80 -11.09 4.27
N ILE A 97 -26.58 -10.57 5.22
CA ILE A 97 -27.28 -9.30 5.08
C ILE A 97 -26.26 -8.18 5.19
N VAL A 98 -26.29 -7.26 4.25
CA VAL A 98 -25.43 -6.07 4.19
C VAL A 98 -26.32 -4.84 4.31
N ASP A 99 -26.12 -4.08 5.36
CA ASP A 99 -26.71 -2.77 5.57
C ASP A 99 -25.88 -1.73 4.82
N ILE A 100 -26.44 -1.06 3.82
CA ILE A 100 -25.79 0.08 3.17
C ILE A 100 -25.99 1.31 4.05
N GLN A 101 -24.88 1.89 4.49
CA GLN A 101 -24.84 3.08 5.31
C GLN A 101 -24.38 4.31 4.54
N PHE A 102 -24.89 5.47 4.94
CA PHE A 102 -24.42 6.78 4.53
C PHE A 102 -24.31 7.67 5.79
N ASN A 103 -23.15 8.28 6.02
CA ASN A 103 -22.86 9.03 7.25
C ASN A 103 -23.19 8.28 8.56
N GLY A 104 -22.98 6.95 8.56
CA GLY A 104 -23.24 6.08 9.71
C GLY A 104 -24.71 5.69 9.94
N GLU A 105 -25.63 6.13 9.08
CA GLU A 105 -27.03 5.71 9.12
C GLU A 105 -27.32 4.67 8.04
N THR A 106 -27.99 3.56 8.41
CA THR A 106 -28.44 2.55 7.45
C THR A 106 -29.58 3.09 6.59
N ILE A 107 -29.35 3.17 5.29
CA ILE A 107 -30.32 3.64 4.30
C ILE A 107 -31.13 2.48 3.73
N GLY A 108 -30.51 1.30 3.57
CA GLY A 108 -31.17 0.09 3.09
C GLY A 108 -30.36 -1.16 3.41
N SER A 109 -31.01 -2.32 3.35
CA SER A 109 -30.38 -3.60 3.68
C SER A 109 -30.66 -4.62 2.60
N THR A 110 -29.67 -5.47 2.31
CA THR A 110 -29.88 -6.62 1.42
C THR A 110 -30.70 -7.70 2.09
N THR A 111 -31.19 -8.62 1.27
CA THR A 111 -31.76 -9.90 1.69
C THR A 111 -31.19 -11.00 0.79
N ASP A 112 -31.55 -12.26 1.03
CA ASP A 112 -31.11 -13.38 0.19
C ASP A 112 -31.50 -13.23 -1.30
N THR A 113 -32.57 -12.49 -1.59
CA THR A 113 -33.16 -12.42 -2.95
C THR A 113 -33.32 -11.01 -3.49
N THR A 114 -33.08 -9.98 -2.68
CA THR A 114 -33.25 -8.59 -3.12
C THR A 114 -32.18 -7.67 -2.56
N VAL A 115 -31.84 -6.64 -3.33
CA VAL A 115 -30.89 -5.58 -2.94
C VAL A 115 -31.56 -4.21 -2.98
N PRO A 116 -31.21 -3.30 -2.06
CA PRO A 116 -31.79 -1.97 -2.00
C PRO A 116 -31.40 -1.12 -3.21
N VAL A 117 -32.32 -0.25 -3.61
CA VAL A 117 -32.12 0.80 -4.61
C VAL A 117 -32.22 2.14 -3.91
N ILE A 118 -31.14 2.91 -3.95
CA ILE A 118 -30.99 4.18 -3.23
C ILE A 118 -30.87 5.30 -4.25
N VAL A 119 -31.69 6.36 -4.10
CA VAL A 119 -31.70 7.55 -4.95
C VAL A 119 -31.27 8.78 -4.16
N MET A 120 -30.75 9.82 -4.81
CA MET A 120 -30.54 11.11 -4.15
C MET A 120 -31.83 11.94 -4.16
N ARG A 121 -32.20 12.47 -2.99
CA ARG A 121 -33.28 13.45 -2.82
C ARG A 121 -32.75 14.74 -2.20
N GLY A 122 -33.61 15.76 -2.09
CA GLY A 122 -33.21 17.07 -1.56
C GLY A 122 -32.58 17.02 -0.16
N ASP A 123 -32.95 16.02 0.64
CA ASP A 123 -32.48 15.86 2.03
C ASP A 123 -31.34 14.83 2.17
N GLY A 124 -30.84 14.25 1.07
CA GLY A 124 -29.84 13.18 1.11
C GLY A 124 -30.26 11.92 0.35
N PRO A 125 -29.47 10.84 0.46
CA PRO A 125 -29.81 9.55 -0.13
C PRO A 125 -30.98 8.91 0.62
N ALA A 126 -31.88 8.30 -0.14
CA ALA A 126 -33.08 7.66 0.39
C ALA A 126 -33.35 6.33 -0.33
N LEU A 127 -33.90 5.36 0.40
CA LEU A 127 -34.37 4.11 -0.17
C LEU A 127 -35.57 4.37 -1.10
N ASP A 128 -35.43 3.99 -2.37
CA ASP A 128 -36.48 4.03 -3.38
C ASP A 128 -37.22 2.69 -3.50
N GLY A 129 -36.56 1.59 -3.12
CA GLY A 129 -37.14 0.26 -3.11
C GLY A 129 -36.06 -0.82 -3.09
N SER A 130 -36.39 -1.99 -3.62
CA SER A 130 -35.43 -3.07 -3.86
C SER A 130 -35.65 -3.72 -5.22
N VAL A 131 -34.63 -4.39 -5.74
CA VAL A 131 -34.68 -5.20 -6.96
C VAL A 131 -34.23 -6.62 -6.67
N ALA A 132 -34.72 -7.58 -7.45
CA ALA A 132 -34.35 -8.98 -7.28
C ALA A 132 -32.90 -9.21 -7.75
N THR A 133 -32.12 -9.95 -6.97
CA THR A 133 -30.71 -10.23 -7.31
C THR A 133 -30.58 -11.14 -8.53
N GLU A 134 -31.58 -11.97 -8.81
CA GLU A 134 -31.60 -12.86 -9.98
C GLU A 134 -31.64 -12.12 -11.32
N ASP A 135 -32.16 -10.88 -11.33
CA ASP A 135 -32.20 -10.02 -12.52
C ASP A 135 -30.82 -9.39 -12.83
N TYR A 136 -29.90 -9.40 -11.86
CA TYR A 136 -28.59 -8.74 -11.94
C TYR A 136 -27.48 -9.69 -11.48
N PRO A 137 -27.24 -10.80 -12.22
CA PRO A 137 -26.21 -11.78 -11.87
C PRO A 137 -24.81 -11.17 -11.88
N TYR A 138 -23.89 -11.69 -11.08
CA TYR A 138 -22.50 -11.21 -11.12
C TYR A 138 -21.85 -11.52 -12.48
N THR A 139 -21.43 -10.49 -13.22
CA THR A 139 -20.79 -10.61 -14.54
C THR A 139 -19.33 -10.11 -14.55
N GLY A 140 -18.84 -9.56 -13.44
CA GLY A 140 -17.57 -8.84 -13.40
C GLY A 140 -17.65 -7.39 -13.89
N TYR A 141 -18.84 -6.92 -14.25
CA TYR A 141 -19.11 -5.54 -14.65
C TYR A 141 -20.22 -4.94 -13.80
N SER A 142 -20.26 -3.61 -13.71
CA SER A 142 -21.35 -2.91 -13.05
C SER A 142 -22.59 -2.85 -13.95
N TYR A 143 -23.74 -2.73 -13.30
CA TYR A 143 -25.03 -2.46 -13.91
C TYR A 143 -25.40 -1.02 -13.62
N ASP A 144 -25.82 -0.30 -14.66
CA ASP A 144 -26.48 0.99 -14.50
C ASP A 144 -28.01 0.80 -14.60
N VAL A 145 -28.74 1.42 -13.68
CA VAL A 145 -30.21 1.49 -13.73
C VAL A 145 -30.67 2.94 -13.60
N GLU A 146 -31.76 3.29 -14.28
CA GLU A 146 -32.35 4.61 -14.17
C GLU A 146 -33.57 4.60 -13.22
N ARG A 147 -33.57 5.51 -12.25
CA ARG A 147 -34.65 5.73 -11.29
C ARG A 147 -34.80 7.22 -11.03
N GLU A 148 -36.03 7.73 -11.11
CA GLU A 148 -36.32 9.16 -10.93
C GLU A 148 -35.43 10.10 -11.78
N GLY A 149 -35.00 9.65 -12.97
CA GLY A 149 -34.09 10.42 -13.84
C GLY A 149 -32.62 10.45 -13.38
N GLN A 150 -32.25 9.59 -12.43
CA GLN A 150 -30.88 9.44 -11.93
C GLN A 150 -30.29 8.11 -12.39
N THR A 151 -29.02 8.13 -12.77
CA THR A 151 -28.24 6.91 -13.03
C THR A 151 -27.70 6.37 -11.71
N LEU A 152 -28.15 5.17 -11.36
CA LEU A 152 -27.66 4.42 -10.23
C LEU A 152 -26.74 3.31 -10.73
N VAL A 153 -25.65 3.08 -10.03
CA VAL A 153 -24.66 2.04 -10.35
C VAL A 153 -24.75 0.91 -9.32
N SER A 154 -24.58 -0.33 -9.75
CA SER A 154 -24.48 -1.46 -8.84
C SER A 154 -23.19 -1.39 -8.02
N VAL A 155 -23.32 -1.73 -6.74
CA VAL A 155 -22.19 -1.81 -5.79
C VAL A 155 -22.07 -3.21 -5.20
N TYR A 156 -20.83 -3.63 -4.95
CA TYR A 156 -20.49 -4.98 -4.55
C TYR A 156 -19.67 -5.01 -3.27
N VAL A 157 -19.74 -6.15 -2.57
CA VAL A 157 -18.73 -6.55 -1.58
C VAL A 157 -18.14 -7.85 -2.09
N GLY A 158 -16.92 -7.78 -2.63
CA GLY A 158 -16.33 -8.90 -3.37
C GLY A 158 -17.18 -9.26 -4.60
N MET A 159 -17.79 -10.45 -4.60
CA MET A 159 -18.66 -10.92 -5.70
C MET A 159 -20.16 -10.76 -5.43
N THR A 160 -20.54 -10.25 -4.25
CA THR A 160 -21.94 -10.15 -3.84
C THR A 160 -22.47 -8.78 -4.22
N LEU A 161 -23.52 -8.73 -5.06
CA LEU A 161 -24.28 -7.50 -5.32
C LEU A 161 -24.96 -7.07 -4.03
N VAL A 162 -24.70 -5.85 -3.56
CA VAL A 162 -25.27 -5.35 -2.30
C VAL A 162 -26.21 -4.15 -2.46
N GLY A 163 -26.27 -3.51 -3.62
CA GLY A 163 -27.22 -2.43 -3.86
C GLY A 163 -27.03 -1.71 -5.17
N PHE A 164 -27.93 -0.77 -5.43
CA PHE A 164 -27.80 0.26 -6.45
C PHE A 164 -27.78 1.62 -5.77
N VAL A 165 -26.73 2.41 -6.01
CA VAL A 165 -26.55 3.73 -5.39
C VAL A 165 -26.29 4.80 -6.45
N PRO A 166 -26.50 6.09 -6.16
CA PRO A 166 -26.24 7.15 -7.14
C PRO A 166 -24.77 7.17 -7.55
N LYS A 167 -24.49 7.08 -8.86
CA LYS A 167 -23.12 6.91 -9.40
C LYS A 167 -22.16 8.01 -8.92
N SER A 168 -22.65 9.24 -8.79
CA SER A 168 -21.88 10.40 -8.31
C SER A 168 -21.56 10.40 -6.81
N ALA A 169 -22.22 9.56 -6.01
CA ALA A 169 -22.10 9.53 -4.55
C ALA A 169 -21.69 8.15 -4.02
N ALA A 170 -21.39 7.19 -4.90
CA ALA A 170 -21.15 5.80 -4.55
C ALA A 170 -20.00 5.61 -3.54
N SER A 171 -18.94 6.42 -3.63
CA SER A 171 -17.79 6.38 -2.70
C SER A 171 -18.10 6.89 -1.28
N SER A 172 -19.28 7.47 -1.05
CA SER A 172 -19.73 7.93 0.27
C SER A 172 -20.55 6.90 1.04
N PHE A 173 -20.80 5.73 0.43
CA PHE A 173 -21.52 4.64 1.07
C PHE A 173 -20.56 3.58 1.63
N THR A 174 -21.02 2.85 2.63
CA THR A 174 -20.29 1.73 3.24
C THR A 174 -21.25 0.58 3.48
N GLY A 175 -20.82 -0.66 3.26
CA GLY A 175 -21.58 -1.84 3.63
C GLY A 175 -21.29 -2.23 5.08
N LEU A 176 -22.30 -2.60 5.86
CA LEU A 176 -22.12 -3.13 7.22
C LEU A 176 -22.73 -4.53 7.29
N SER A 177 -21.97 -5.52 7.76
CA SER A 177 -22.49 -6.87 8.00
C SER A 177 -21.93 -7.43 9.29
N GLY A 178 -22.79 -7.91 10.19
CA GLY A 178 -22.36 -8.45 11.48
C GLY A 178 -21.62 -7.46 12.39
N GLY A 179 -21.78 -6.15 12.16
CA GLY A 179 -21.06 -5.09 12.88
C GLY A 179 -19.69 -4.74 12.30
N GLU A 180 -19.27 -5.39 11.22
CA GLU A 180 -18.05 -5.06 10.48
C GLU A 180 -18.38 -4.21 9.25
N ALA A 181 -17.53 -3.23 8.97
CA ALA A 181 -17.66 -2.36 7.79
C ALA A 181 -16.89 -2.95 6.60
N TYR A 182 -17.51 -2.88 5.43
CA TYR A 182 -17.02 -3.36 4.15
C TYR A 182 -17.04 -2.20 3.14
N PRO A 183 -15.93 -1.90 2.45
CA PRO A 183 -15.96 -0.96 1.33
C PRO A 183 -16.88 -1.52 0.24
N LEU A 184 -17.46 -0.60 -0.51
CA LEU A 184 -18.33 -0.92 -1.62
C LEU A 184 -17.56 -0.72 -2.91
N ASP A 185 -17.45 -1.80 -3.70
CA ASP A 185 -16.74 -1.78 -4.98
C ASP A 185 -17.71 -1.42 -6.10
N ILE A 186 -17.25 -0.56 -7.00
CA ILE A 186 -17.91 -0.29 -8.27
C ILE A 186 -17.07 -0.98 -9.34
N LEU A 187 -17.65 -2.01 -9.95
CA LEU A 187 -17.01 -2.73 -11.05
C LEU A 187 -16.94 -1.86 -12.31
N PRO A 188 -15.99 -2.12 -13.22
CA PRO A 188 -15.91 -1.42 -14.49
C PRO A 188 -17.22 -1.54 -15.27
N ASP A 189 -17.53 -0.51 -16.07
CA ASP A 189 -18.68 -0.54 -16.97
C ASP A 189 -18.53 -1.70 -17.97
N ALA A 190 -19.64 -2.35 -18.30
CA ALA A 190 -19.64 -3.38 -19.34
C ALA A 190 -19.13 -2.79 -20.67
N PRO A 191 -18.27 -3.50 -21.43
CA PRO A 191 -17.82 -3.02 -22.72
C PRO A 191 -19.04 -2.71 -23.61
N PRO A 192 -19.03 -1.57 -24.33
CA PRO A 192 -20.16 -1.19 -25.15
C PRO A 192 -20.45 -2.33 -26.14
N PRO A 193 -21.73 -2.66 -26.38
CA PRO A 193 -22.07 -3.66 -27.38
C PRO A 193 -21.40 -3.27 -28.71
N PRO A 194 -20.88 -4.25 -29.48
CA PRO A 194 -20.20 -3.96 -30.73
C PRO A 194 -21.12 -3.09 -31.60
N SER A 195 -20.58 -1.94 -32.05
CA SER A 195 -21.35 -0.99 -32.84
C SER A 195 -21.94 -1.69 -34.06
N PRO A 196 -23.24 -1.52 -34.35
CA PRO A 196 -23.88 -2.15 -35.50
C PRO A 196 -23.26 -1.75 -36.85
N ASP A 197 -22.48 -0.65 -36.89
CA ASP A 197 -21.80 -0.15 -38.07
C ASP A 197 -20.34 -0.62 -38.22
N ALA A 198 -19.83 -1.49 -37.33
CA ALA A 198 -18.55 -2.16 -37.58
C ALA A 198 -18.70 -3.01 -38.86
N PRO A 199 -17.89 -2.80 -39.92
CA PRO A 199 -18.09 -3.45 -41.21
C PRO A 199 -18.05 -4.97 -41.05
N ILE A 200 -19.23 -5.57 -41.15
CA ILE A 200 -19.46 -7.00 -41.08
C ILE A 200 -18.81 -7.64 -42.32
N PRO A 201 -17.84 -8.57 -42.18
CA PRO A 201 -17.36 -9.34 -43.31
C PRO A 201 -18.43 -10.35 -43.76
N GLY A 202 -19.29 -9.94 -44.69
CA GLY A 202 -20.10 -10.82 -45.54
C GLY A 202 -21.27 -11.56 -44.88
N PRO A 203 -22.32 -11.94 -45.64
CA PRO A 203 -23.66 -12.09 -45.10
C PRO A 203 -23.98 -13.55 -44.75
N GLU A 204 -23.96 -13.86 -43.46
CA GLU A 204 -24.90 -14.83 -42.91
C GLU A 204 -25.71 -14.14 -41.82
N SER A 205 -27.00 -14.01 -42.08
CA SER A 205 -28.02 -13.48 -41.16
C SER A 205 -27.94 -14.18 -39.80
N PRO A 206 -28.17 -13.47 -38.67
CA PRO A 206 -29.21 -14.00 -37.81
C PRO A 206 -30.08 -12.97 -37.09
N ALA A 207 -31.24 -13.49 -36.71
CA ALA A 207 -32.18 -13.01 -35.73
C ALA A 207 -31.55 -12.42 -34.46
N GLN A 208 -32.26 -11.43 -33.90
CA GLN A 208 -32.32 -11.02 -32.50
C GLN A 208 -31.66 -12.03 -31.55
N GLY A 209 -30.34 -11.88 -31.38
CA GLY A 209 -29.47 -12.91 -30.85
C GLY A 209 -29.55 -13.00 -29.35
N SER A 210 -29.59 -14.23 -28.85
CA SER A 210 -29.24 -14.59 -27.48
C SER A 210 -27.97 -13.84 -27.03
N PRO A 211 -27.79 -13.58 -25.72
CA PRO A 211 -26.56 -12.99 -25.21
C PRO A 211 -25.35 -13.68 -25.84
N PRO A 212 -24.30 -12.92 -26.22
CA PRO A 212 -23.13 -13.47 -26.88
C PRO A 212 -22.65 -14.68 -26.09
N ALA A 213 -22.47 -15.79 -26.79
CA ALA A 213 -22.02 -17.02 -26.15
C ALA A 213 -20.75 -16.71 -25.33
N PRO A 214 -20.62 -17.25 -24.11
CA PRO A 214 -19.43 -17.04 -23.31
C PRO A 214 -18.18 -17.31 -24.13
N LEU A 215 -17.17 -16.44 -24.03
CA LEU A 215 -15.90 -16.65 -24.71
C LEU A 215 -15.35 -18.03 -24.31
N PRO A 216 -14.83 -18.82 -25.26
CA PRO A 216 -14.23 -20.11 -24.94
C PRO A 216 -13.05 -19.90 -23.97
N PRO A 217 -12.91 -20.73 -22.93
CA PRO A 217 -11.81 -20.60 -22.00
C PRO A 217 -10.47 -20.75 -22.74
N LEU A 218 -9.53 -19.87 -22.45
CA LEU A 218 -8.20 -19.90 -23.04
C LEU A 218 -7.46 -21.19 -22.58
N PRO A 219 -6.97 -22.05 -23.49
CA PRO A 219 -6.18 -23.21 -23.12
C PRO A 219 -4.91 -22.79 -22.37
N PRO A 220 -4.47 -23.50 -21.31
CA PRO A 220 -3.30 -23.09 -20.51
C PRO A 220 -2.01 -22.92 -21.30
N SER A 221 -1.84 -23.67 -22.39
CA SER A 221 -0.66 -23.62 -23.27
C SER A 221 -0.87 -22.74 -24.50
N ALA A 222 -1.96 -21.97 -24.56
CA ALA A 222 -2.25 -21.12 -25.71
C ALA A 222 -1.20 -20.01 -25.83
N THR A 223 -0.85 -19.69 -27.08
CA THR A 223 -0.03 -18.51 -27.37
C THR A 223 -0.96 -17.31 -27.46
N VAL A 224 -0.67 -16.26 -26.69
CA VAL A 224 -1.49 -15.04 -26.64
C VAL A 224 -0.69 -13.89 -27.23
N ASP A 225 -1.14 -13.36 -28.35
CA ASP A 225 -0.58 -12.18 -28.97
C ASP A 225 -1.15 -10.92 -28.30
N LEU A 226 -0.26 -10.03 -27.84
CA LEU A 226 -0.61 -8.70 -27.37
C LEU A 226 -0.60 -7.74 -28.56
N VAL A 227 -1.76 -7.13 -28.81
CA VAL A 227 -1.99 -6.24 -29.95
C VAL A 227 -2.16 -4.80 -29.46
N TYR A 228 -1.42 -3.88 -30.06
CA TYR A 228 -1.55 -2.44 -29.83
C TYR A 228 -1.66 -1.73 -31.18
N GLY A 229 -2.65 -0.84 -31.33
CA GLY A 229 -2.87 -0.13 -32.60
C GLY A 229 -3.09 -1.05 -33.80
N GLY A 230 -3.64 -2.26 -33.58
CA GLY A 230 -3.87 -3.27 -34.61
C GLY A 230 -2.64 -4.07 -35.04
N SER A 231 -1.49 -3.88 -34.40
CA SER A 231 -0.26 -4.64 -34.65
C SER A 231 0.11 -5.50 -33.44
N ILE A 232 0.60 -6.72 -33.69
CA ILE A 232 1.14 -7.58 -32.64
C ILE A 232 2.47 -6.98 -32.17
N ILE A 233 2.54 -6.61 -30.89
CA ILE A 233 3.76 -6.07 -30.26
C ILE A 233 4.59 -7.20 -29.65
N ALA A 234 3.95 -8.18 -29.04
CA ALA A 234 4.60 -9.34 -28.45
C ALA A 234 3.64 -10.52 -28.32
N SER A 235 4.17 -11.71 -28.05
CA SER A 235 3.40 -12.93 -27.82
C SER A 235 3.82 -13.57 -26.51
N ALA A 236 2.86 -13.89 -25.65
CA ALA A 236 3.04 -14.71 -24.47
C ALA A 236 2.86 -16.19 -24.81
N THR A 237 3.67 -17.04 -24.20
CA THR A 237 3.59 -18.50 -24.32
C THR A 237 3.60 -19.11 -22.92
N ASP A 238 3.38 -20.42 -22.81
CA ASP A 238 3.40 -21.16 -21.54
C ASP A 238 4.70 -20.97 -20.72
N GLY A 239 5.81 -20.59 -21.37
CA GLY A 239 7.09 -20.36 -20.71
C GLY A 239 7.55 -18.90 -20.61
N GLN A 240 6.96 -17.99 -21.39
CA GLN A 240 7.50 -16.65 -21.57
C GLN A 240 6.41 -15.58 -21.52
N ILE A 241 6.63 -14.59 -20.65
CA ILE A 241 5.79 -13.42 -20.48
C ILE A 241 6.53 -12.23 -21.08
N PRO A 242 5.99 -11.52 -22.09
CA PRO A 242 6.65 -10.35 -22.64
C PRO A 242 6.66 -9.17 -21.64
N ILE A 243 7.75 -8.43 -21.62
CA ILE A 243 7.87 -7.13 -20.95
C ILE A 243 7.69 -6.05 -22.01
N ILE A 244 6.70 -5.19 -21.81
CA ILE A 244 6.38 -4.04 -22.66
C ILE A 244 6.70 -2.76 -21.89
N ILE A 245 7.34 -1.79 -22.56
CA ILE A 245 7.69 -0.48 -21.98
C ILE A 245 7.26 0.64 -22.94
N ASP A 246 7.21 1.86 -22.42
CA ASP A 246 7.02 3.06 -23.24
C ASP A 246 8.25 3.32 -24.12
N GLY A 247 8.05 3.27 -25.43
CA GLY A 247 9.02 3.69 -26.44
C GLY A 247 8.67 5.05 -27.03
N GLU A 248 9.62 5.67 -27.74
CA GLU A 248 9.44 6.98 -28.38
C GLU A 248 8.25 7.01 -29.37
N ASN A 249 7.89 5.86 -29.95
CA ASN A 249 6.80 5.71 -30.92
C ASN A 249 5.66 4.81 -30.39
N GLY A 250 5.47 4.78 -29.07
CA GLY A 250 4.49 3.92 -28.40
C GLY A 250 5.13 2.65 -27.81
N PRO A 251 4.30 1.71 -27.35
CA PRO A 251 4.76 0.55 -26.60
C PRO A 251 5.66 -0.37 -27.42
N VAL A 252 6.76 -0.80 -26.81
CA VAL A 252 7.73 -1.71 -27.42
C VAL A 252 8.08 -2.86 -26.48
N ARG A 253 8.37 -4.03 -27.05
CA ARG A 253 8.83 -5.19 -26.28
C ARG A 253 10.28 -5.00 -25.83
N ALA A 254 10.50 -4.88 -24.52
CA ALA A 254 11.81 -4.76 -23.90
C ALA A 254 12.50 -6.13 -23.66
N GLY A 255 11.71 -7.18 -23.40
CA GLY A 255 12.25 -8.48 -23.03
C GLY A 255 11.18 -9.52 -22.73
N PHE A 256 11.58 -10.57 -22.01
CA PHE A 256 10.70 -11.63 -21.52
C PHE A 256 11.08 -12.02 -20.09
N GLU A 257 10.07 -12.39 -19.32
CA GLU A 257 10.19 -13.10 -18.04
C GLU A 257 9.74 -14.55 -18.17
N LEU A 258 10.19 -15.40 -17.24
CA LEU A 258 9.72 -16.78 -17.17
C LEU A 258 8.37 -16.85 -16.47
N ALA A 259 7.37 -17.47 -17.10
CA ALA A 259 6.04 -17.61 -16.52
C ALA A 259 6.04 -18.34 -15.16
N SER A 260 6.97 -19.27 -14.97
CA SER A 260 7.13 -20.01 -13.72
C SER A 260 7.55 -19.14 -12.53
N ALA A 261 8.13 -17.95 -12.77
CA ALA A 261 8.49 -17.01 -11.72
C ALA A 261 7.28 -16.21 -11.19
N PHE A 262 6.17 -16.21 -11.93
CA PHE A 262 4.97 -15.41 -11.64
C PHE A 262 3.72 -16.31 -11.64
N PRO A 263 3.59 -17.23 -10.67
CA PRO A 263 2.43 -18.12 -10.58
C PRO A 263 1.13 -17.32 -10.40
N TYR A 264 0.01 -17.83 -10.88
CA TYR A 264 -1.27 -17.14 -10.66
C TYR A 264 -1.65 -17.15 -9.16
N THR A 265 -1.63 -15.97 -8.54
CA THR A 265 -1.99 -15.76 -7.12
C THR A 265 -3.38 -15.19 -6.92
N GLY A 266 -4.05 -14.73 -7.99
CA GLY A 266 -5.26 -13.92 -7.89
C GLY A 266 -5.00 -12.43 -7.68
N PHE A 267 -3.73 -12.01 -7.72
CA PHE A 267 -3.30 -10.62 -7.61
C PHE A 267 -2.35 -10.26 -8.75
N SER A 268 -2.19 -8.96 -9.01
CA SER A 268 -1.17 -8.47 -9.95
C SER A 268 0.23 -8.52 -9.33
N TYR A 269 1.21 -8.55 -10.20
CA TYR A 269 2.63 -8.40 -9.91
C TYR A 269 3.08 -7.04 -10.43
N GLU A 270 3.98 -6.40 -9.69
CA GLU A 270 4.68 -5.21 -10.13
C GLU A 270 6.13 -5.55 -10.47
N LEU A 271 6.62 -4.97 -11.57
CA LEU A 271 7.99 -5.15 -12.04
C LEU A 271 8.57 -3.78 -12.41
N SER A 272 9.73 -3.43 -11.85
CA SER A 272 10.47 -2.24 -12.28
C SER A 272 11.43 -2.61 -13.39
N HIS A 273 11.29 -1.98 -14.55
CA HIS A 273 12.17 -2.20 -15.70
C HIS A 273 12.53 -0.86 -16.35
N GLY A 274 13.82 -0.53 -16.43
CA GLY A 274 14.27 0.73 -17.03
C GLY A 274 13.73 1.99 -16.34
N GLY A 275 13.41 1.92 -15.05
CA GLY A 275 12.81 3.03 -14.29
C GLY A 275 11.31 3.20 -14.48
N GLN A 276 10.65 2.33 -15.25
CA GLN A 276 9.20 2.28 -15.38
C GLN A 276 8.62 1.19 -14.48
N LEU A 277 7.51 1.50 -13.80
CA LEU A 277 6.73 0.53 -13.05
C LEU A 277 5.73 -0.15 -14.01
N LEU A 278 5.84 -1.46 -14.12
CA LEU A 278 5.00 -2.30 -14.97
C LEU A 278 4.09 -3.16 -14.10
N VAL A 279 2.88 -3.41 -14.56
CA VAL A 279 1.90 -4.29 -13.91
C VAL A 279 1.66 -5.53 -14.75
N SER A 280 1.44 -6.68 -14.11
CA SER A 280 1.03 -7.88 -14.82
C SER A 280 -0.41 -7.78 -15.34
N VAL A 281 -0.61 -8.26 -16.57
CA VAL A 281 -1.93 -8.34 -17.21
C VAL A 281 -2.30 -9.80 -17.48
N TYR A 282 -3.60 -10.11 -17.41
CA TYR A 282 -4.12 -11.47 -17.47
C TYR A 282 -5.19 -11.65 -18.54
N VAL A 283 -5.27 -12.87 -19.07
CA VAL A 283 -6.45 -13.42 -19.75
C VAL A 283 -6.93 -14.62 -18.95
N GLY A 284 -8.08 -14.47 -18.28
CA GLY A 284 -8.54 -15.47 -17.31
C GLY A 284 -7.54 -15.64 -16.17
N ARG A 285 -6.85 -16.79 -16.12
CA ARG A 285 -5.83 -17.09 -15.09
C ARG A 285 -4.40 -17.08 -15.63
N GLN A 286 -4.21 -16.83 -16.91
CA GLN A 286 -2.89 -16.82 -17.55
C GLN A 286 -2.36 -15.40 -17.56
N ILE A 287 -1.15 -15.19 -17.02
CA ILE A 287 -0.42 -13.94 -17.17
C ILE A 287 0.10 -13.85 -18.61
N VAL A 288 -0.18 -12.73 -19.29
CA VAL A 288 0.10 -12.56 -20.71
C VAL A 288 1.04 -11.39 -21.01
N GLY A 289 1.44 -10.62 -20.00
CA GLY A 289 2.43 -9.56 -20.16
C GLY A 289 2.71 -8.77 -18.87
N PHE A 290 3.80 -8.02 -18.88
CA PHE A 290 4.04 -6.87 -18.02
C PHE A 290 4.02 -5.60 -18.87
N MET A 291 3.26 -4.58 -18.48
CA MET A 291 3.18 -3.32 -19.24
C MET A 291 2.87 -2.13 -18.32
N PRO A 292 3.09 -0.88 -18.77
CA PRO A 292 2.73 0.30 -17.99
C PRO A 292 1.23 0.31 -17.71
N GLY A 293 0.85 0.54 -16.44
CA GLY A 293 -0.55 0.43 -16.01
C GLY A 293 -1.50 1.37 -16.77
N HIS A 294 -1.00 2.55 -17.18
CA HIS A 294 -1.78 3.53 -17.92
C HIS A 294 -2.10 3.12 -19.37
N ASP A 295 -1.36 2.15 -19.92
CA ASP A 295 -1.48 1.71 -21.31
C ASP A 295 -2.37 0.48 -21.50
N VAL A 296 -2.68 -0.26 -20.43
CA VAL A 296 -3.37 -1.56 -20.50
C VAL A 296 -4.69 -1.47 -21.29
N ALA A 297 -5.45 -0.39 -21.11
CA ALA A 297 -6.74 -0.19 -21.80
C ALA A 297 -6.60 -0.04 -23.33
N SER A 298 -5.40 0.25 -23.84
CA SER A 298 -5.10 0.38 -25.27
C SER A 298 -4.66 -0.93 -25.92
N PHE A 299 -4.47 -1.99 -25.13
CA PHE A 299 -4.09 -3.32 -25.61
C PHE A 299 -5.29 -4.25 -25.73
N THR A 300 -5.20 -5.18 -26.69
CA THR A 300 -6.04 -6.37 -26.73
C THR A 300 -5.19 -7.62 -26.77
N ALA A 301 -5.72 -8.74 -26.27
CA ALA A 301 -5.08 -10.04 -26.40
C ALA A 301 -5.79 -10.87 -27.47
N THR A 302 -5.04 -11.58 -28.31
CA THR A 302 -5.63 -12.50 -29.29
C THR A 302 -4.98 -13.87 -29.22
N SER A 303 -5.78 -14.93 -29.28
CA SER A 303 -5.31 -16.32 -29.40
C SER A 303 -6.19 -17.04 -30.40
N ASP A 304 -5.57 -17.69 -31.40
CA ASP A 304 -6.27 -18.42 -32.47
C ASP A 304 -7.40 -17.62 -33.14
N GLY A 305 -7.20 -16.30 -33.30
CA GLY A 305 -8.18 -15.39 -33.90
C GLY A 305 -9.33 -14.94 -32.98
N VAL A 306 -9.36 -15.40 -31.73
CA VAL A 306 -10.31 -14.93 -30.70
C VAL A 306 -9.70 -13.77 -29.94
N ILE A 307 -10.46 -12.69 -29.74
CA ILE A 307 -10.06 -11.52 -28.96
C ILE A 307 -10.50 -11.72 -27.50
N TYR A 308 -9.56 -11.50 -26.58
CA TYR A 308 -9.77 -11.57 -25.15
C TYR A 308 -9.52 -10.18 -24.52
N PRO A 309 -10.36 -9.76 -23.56
CA PRO A 309 -10.06 -8.58 -22.75
C PRO A 309 -8.88 -8.86 -21.84
N LEU A 310 -8.02 -7.87 -21.66
CA LEU A 310 -6.96 -7.89 -20.64
C LEU A 310 -7.54 -7.43 -19.31
N VAL A 311 -7.14 -8.10 -18.23
CA VAL A 311 -7.51 -7.74 -16.86
C VAL A 311 -6.24 -7.44 -16.07
N VAL A 312 -6.25 -6.32 -15.36
CA VAL A 312 -5.30 -6.05 -14.26
C VAL A 312 -6.00 -6.48 -12.99
N LEU A 313 -5.37 -7.40 -12.25
CA LEU A 313 -5.88 -7.79 -10.94
C LEU A 313 -5.48 -6.74 -9.91
N GLU A 314 -6.15 -6.73 -8.77
CA GLU A 314 -5.72 -5.89 -7.66
C GLU A 314 -4.31 -6.28 -7.21
N ASN A 315 -3.54 -5.30 -6.76
CA ASN A 315 -2.22 -5.54 -6.19
C ASN A 315 -2.34 -6.51 -5.01
N ALA A 316 -1.39 -7.42 -4.90
CA ALA A 316 -1.34 -8.31 -3.75
C ALA A 316 -1.29 -7.44 -2.49
N PRO A 317 -2.09 -7.73 -1.45
CA PRO A 317 -1.88 -7.12 -0.16
C PRO A 317 -0.41 -7.38 0.20
N PRO A 318 0.38 -6.34 0.55
CA PRO A 318 1.80 -6.50 0.78
C PRO A 318 2.00 -7.67 1.73
N SER A 319 2.74 -8.68 1.25
CA SER A 319 2.94 -9.91 2.01
C SER A 319 3.48 -9.52 3.38
N PRO A 320 2.97 -10.09 4.50
CA PRO A 320 3.54 -9.86 5.81
C PRO A 320 5.03 -10.21 5.70
N THR A 321 5.89 -9.21 5.81
CA THR A 321 7.33 -9.39 5.65
C THR A 321 7.79 -10.36 6.73
N THR A 322 8.00 -11.61 6.31
CA THR A 322 8.71 -12.58 7.14
C THR A 322 10.16 -12.12 7.12
N PRO A 323 10.79 -11.82 8.26
CA PRO A 323 12.14 -11.28 8.30
C PRO A 323 13.08 -12.35 7.75
N THR A 324 13.39 -12.25 6.46
CA THR A 324 14.28 -13.17 5.78
C THR A 324 15.61 -12.44 5.68
N GLY A 325 16.52 -12.79 6.59
CA GLY A 325 17.91 -12.36 6.50
C GLY A 325 18.54 -12.89 5.21
N GLY A 326 19.19 -12.02 4.45
CA GLY A 326 19.97 -12.41 3.29
C GLY A 326 20.49 -11.24 2.48
N MET A 327 21.81 -11.05 2.56
CA MET A 327 22.71 -10.24 1.72
C MET A 327 22.23 -9.98 0.27
N PRO A 328 22.53 -8.78 -0.29
CA PRO A 328 22.42 -8.54 -1.72
C PRO A 328 23.74 -8.86 -2.46
N ASP A 329 23.61 -9.43 -3.67
CA ASP A 329 24.63 -9.39 -4.71
C ASP A 329 24.23 -8.35 -5.78
N SER A 330 25.25 -7.74 -6.37
CA SER A 330 25.30 -6.47 -7.13
C SER A 330 24.98 -6.63 -8.65
N PRO A 331 24.95 -5.53 -9.46
CA PRO A 331 26.20 -5.17 -10.16
C PRO A 331 26.46 -3.67 -10.43
N ASP A 332 27.76 -3.34 -10.44
CA ASP A 332 28.50 -2.27 -11.16
C ASP A 332 28.00 -0.80 -11.11
N GLN A 333 28.53 -0.02 -10.15
CA GLN A 333 29.22 1.26 -10.41
C GLN A 333 29.93 1.79 -9.14
N ASP A 334 31.23 2.06 -9.28
CA ASP A 334 32.20 2.65 -8.34
C ASP A 334 32.42 1.98 -6.96
N ALA A 335 33.65 1.52 -6.74
CA ALA A 335 34.06 0.73 -5.58
C ALA A 335 33.75 1.45 -4.23
N PRO A 336 33.01 0.80 -3.31
CA PRO A 336 32.78 1.35 -1.98
C PRO A 336 34.06 1.26 -1.12
N PRO A 337 34.23 2.16 -0.14
CA PRO A 337 35.33 2.06 0.82
C PRO A 337 35.28 0.69 1.51
N SER A 338 36.45 0.09 1.71
CA SER A 338 36.56 -1.21 2.36
C SER A 338 35.78 -1.22 3.68
N PRO A 339 35.02 -2.29 3.98
CA PRO A 339 34.33 -2.40 5.26
C PRO A 339 35.35 -2.21 6.39
N LEU A 340 35.00 -1.35 7.34
CA LEU A 340 35.83 -1.14 8.52
C LEU A 340 36.04 -2.49 9.22
N PRO A 341 37.27 -2.83 9.63
CA PRO A 341 37.52 -4.07 10.34
C PRO A 341 36.68 -4.12 11.62
N PRO A 342 36.19 -5.31 12.03
CA PRO A 342 35.44 -5.45 13.27
C PRO A 342 36.25 -4.91 14.44
N ILE A 343 35.58 -4.23 15.36
CA ILE A 343 36.18 -3.68 16.57
C ILE A 343 36.79 -4.85 17.36
N PRO A 344 38.11 -4.85 17.65
CA PRO A 344 38.74 -5.94 18.38
C PRO A 344 38.11 -6.14 19.77
N PRO A 345 37.95 -7.39 20.24
CA PRO A 345 37.53 -7.64 21.61
C PRO A 345 38.42 -6.89 22.62
N GLY A 346 37.80 -6.06 23.46
CA GLY A 346 38.50 -5.23 24.44
C GLY A 346 38.95 -3.85 23.93
N ALA A 347 38.60 -3.47 22.71
CA ALA A 347 38.83 -2.11 22.23
C ALA A 347 38.09 -1.09 23.10
N VAL A 348 38.72 0.06 23.28
CA VAL A 348 38.13 1.21 23.95
C VAL A 348 37.35 2.00 22.90
N VAL A 349 36.05 2.17 23.13
CA VAL A 349 35.16 2.94 22.25
C VAL A 349 34.99 4.33 22.87
N GLU A 350 35.49 5.36 22.20
CA GLU A 350 35.35 6.74 22.65
C GLU A 350 33.98 7.31 22.25
N LEU A 351 33.30 7.94 23.21
CA LEU A 351 32.10 8.74 22.98
C LEU A 351 32.53 10.19 22.74
N VAL A 352 32.17 10.76 21.60
CA VAL A 352 32.58 12.10 21.18
C VAL A 352 31.34 13.00 21.04
N TYR A 353 31.37 14.19 21.62
CA TYR A 353 30.34 15.23 21.48
C TYR A 353 30.98 16.56 21.11
N GLY A 354 30.50 17.22 20.05
CA GLY A 354 31.07 18.49 19.58
C GLY A 354 32.56 18.40 19.20
N GLY A 355 33.02 17.23 18.71
CA GLY A 355 34.43 16.98 18.38
C GLY A 355 35.37 16.74 19.57
N THR A 356 34.83 16.62 20.79
CA THR A 356 35.60 16.32 22.01
C THR A 356 35.19 14.96 22.58
N THR A 357 36.14 14.11 22.94
CA THR A 357 35.87 12.85 23.65
C THR A 357 35.33 13.15 25.05
N ILE A 358 34.07 12.78 25.29
CA ILE A 358 33.33 12.99 26.54
C ILE A 358 33.18 11.71 27.36
N GLY A 359 33.69 10.58 26.88
CA GLY A 359 33.66 9.32 27.61
C GLY A 359 34.34 8.21 26.83
N ALA A 360 34.66 7.11 27.50
CA ALA A 360 35.20 5.94 26.83
C ALA A 360 34.64 4.66 27.47
N THR A 361 34.10 3.79 26.64
CA THR A 361 33.59 2.48 27.03
C THR A 361 34.66 1.42 26.82
N THR A 362 34.82 0.53 27.78
CA THR A 362 35.63 -0.68 27.65
C THR A 362 34.73 -1.90 27.83
N ALA A 363 35.27 -3.10 27.61
CA ALA A 363 34.55 -4.35 27.89
C ALA A 363 34.06 -4.50 29.35
N THR A 364 34.56 -3.68 30.30
CA THR A 364 34.20 -3.78 31.71
C THR A 364 33.64 -2.49 32.31
N THR A 365 33.67 -1.38 31.56
CA THR A 365 33.30 -0.06 32.09
C THR A 365 32.54 0.78 31.08
N VAL A 366 31.43 1.40 31.51
CA VAL A 366 30.64 2.33 30.70
C VAL A 366 30.74 3.74 31.31
N PRO A 367 30.99 4.80 30.52
CA PRO A 367 30.99 6.16 31.02
C PRO A 367 29.57 6.58 31.41
N VAL A 368 29.46 7.28 32.54
CA VAL A 368 28.21 7.90 33.01
C VAL A 368 28.28 9.37 32.63
N LEU A 369 27.33 9.82 31.82
CA LEU A 369 27.22 11.20 31.38
C LEU A 369 26.10 11.90 32.16
N VAL A 370 26.30 13.18 32.45
CA VAL A 370 25.27 14.08 32.99
C VAL A 370 25.00 15.21 32.03
N SER A 371 23.75 15.67 31.96
CA SER A 371 23.43 16.88 31.20
C SER A 371 23.99 18.11 31.93
N GLY A 372 24.99 18.75 31.31
CA GLY A 372 25.53 20.04 31.73
C GLY A 372 24.91 21.19 30.92
N GLY A 373 25.05 22.42 31.41
CA GLY A 373 24.48 23.61 30.77
C GLY A 373 25.01 23.93 29.36
N THR A 374 26.03 23.20 28.89
CA THR A 374 26.63 23.33 27.54
C THR A 374 26.71 21.99 26.80
N GLY A 375 26.00 20.95 27.27
CA GLY A 375 26.04 19.60 26.71
C GLY A 375 26.41 18.52 27.74
N PRO A 376 26.47 17.24 27.32
CA PRO A 376 26.84 16.12 28.17
C PRO A 376 28.26 16.25 28.74
N VAL A 377 28.40 16.00 30.04
CA VAL A 377 29.67 16.02 30.77
C VAL A 377 29.92 14.64 31.37
N LEU A 378 31.15 14.14 31.27
CA LEU A 378 31.55 12.91 31.95
C LEU A 378 31.44 13.07 33.46
N TYR A 379 30.54 12.32 34.08
CA TYR A 379 30.37 12.30 35.53
C TYR A 379 31.23 11.20 36.18
N GLY A 380 31.50 10.11 35.46
CA GLY A 380 32.34 9.01 35.92
C GLY A 380 32.21 7.79 35.02
N SER A 381 32.54 6.61 35.54
CA SER A 381 32.33 5.34 34.85
C SER A 381 31.80 4.30 35.82
N VAL A 382 30.94 3.39 35.34
CA VAL A 382 30.43 2.25 36.10
C VAL A 382 31.06 0.96 35.60
N ASN A 383 31.38 0.05 36.52
CA ASN A 383 31.83 -1.29 36.15
C ASN A 383 30.61 -2.16 35.85
N ILE A 384 30.55 -2.73 34.65
CA ILE A 384 29.43 -3.53 34.16
C ILE A 384 29.18 -4.75 35.06
N ALA A 385 30.23 -5.34 35.65
CA ALA A 385 30.11 -6.50 36.54
C ALA A 385 29.29 -6.21 37.82
N ASN A 386 29.15 -4.94 38.21
CA ASN A 386 28.35 -4.53 39.37
C ASN A 386 26.86 -4.37 39.03
N TYR A 387 26.48 -4.45 37.74
CA TYR A 387 25.12 -4.29 37.24
C TYR A 387 24.79 -5.47 36.30
N PRO A 388 24.64 -6.69 36.85
CA PRO A 388 24.40 -7.88 36.04
C PRO A 388 23.08 -7.76 35.26
N TYR A 389 23.10 -8.13 33.99
CA TYR A 389 21.96 -8.03 33.08
C TYR A 389 20.68 -8.67 33.65
N GLN A 390 19.62 -7.87 33.84
CA GLN A 390 18.28 -8.33 34.24
C GLN A 390 17.16 -7.80 33.33
N GLY A 391 17.48 -7.31 32.12
CA GLY A 391 16.46 -6.81 31.17
C GLY A 391 15.67 -5.61 31.70
N THR A 392 16.25 -4.81 32.60
CA THR A 392 15.62 -3.62 33.20
C THR A 392 16.61 -2.46 33.26
N THR A 393 16.12 -1.24 33.04
CA THR A 393 16.89 0.01 33.16
C THR A 393 17.30 0.24 34.61
N TYR A 394 18.59 0.51 34.85
CA TYR A 394 19.09 0.88 36.18
C TYR A 394 19.08 2.39 36.35
N THR A 395 18.27 2.90 37.27
CA THR A 395 18.37 4.29 37.74
C THR A 395 19.46 4.37 38.81
N ILE A 396 20.53 5.13 38.54
CA ILE A 396 21.59 5.35 39.52
C ILE A 396 21.36 6.71 40.18
N VAL A 397 21.05 6.71 41.48
CA VAL A 397 20.92 7.97 42.25
C VAL A 397 22.22 8.23 43.00
N ARG A 398 22.91 9.33 42.67
CA ARG A 398 24.15 9.72 43.36
C ARG A 398 24.22 11.23 43.54
N GLY A 399 24.20 11.70 44.79
CA GLY A 399 24.24 13.13 45.11
C GLY A 399 22.91 13.87 44.94
N GLY A 400 21.78 13.16 44.89
CA GLY A 400 20.44 13.76 44.76
C GLY A 400 19.99 14.04 43.31
N GLN A 401 20.79 13.65 42.32
CA GLN A 401 20.40 13.64 40.91
C GLN A 401 20.15 12.20 40.45
N GLU A 402 19.05 12.01 39.70
CA GLU A 402 18.78 10.77 38.97
C GLU A 402 19.63 10.74 37.71
N LEU A 403 20.45 9.70 37.57
CA LEU A 403 21.27 9.45 36.40
C LEU A 403 20.69 8.27 35.65
N VAL A 404 20.31 8.49 34.38
CA VAL A 404 19.86 7.43 33.48
C VAL A 404 21.08 6.87 32.77
N SER A 405 21.36 5.57 32.91
CA SER A 405 22.43 4.93 32.12
C SER A 405 21.91 4.55 30.72
N VAL A 406 22.63 4.95 29.68
CA VAL A 406 22.40 4.50 28.30
C VAL A 406 23.00 3.10 28.14
N TYR A 407 22.21 2.17 27.59
CA TYR A 407 22.65 0.81 27.24
C TYR A 407 23.08 0.76 25.77
N ILE A 408 24.14 0.01 25.47
CA ILE A 408 24.54 -0.35 24.10
C ILE A 408 24.27 -1.85 23.98
N ASP A 409 23.36 -2.21 23.08
CA ASP A 409 23.05 -3.61 22.79
C ASP A 409 24.21 -4.25 21.99
N GLU A 410 24.63 -5.43 22.45
CA GLU A 410 25.67 -6.33 21.90
C GLU A 410 27.11 -5.78 21.71
N LEU A 411 27.97 -6.08 22.70
CA LEU A 411 29.44 -6.20 22.56
C LEU A 411 29.86 -7.60 23.04
N LEU A 412 29.53 -8.66 22.28
CA LEU A 412 30.15 -9.98 22.40
C LEU A 412 30.42 -10.60 21.03
#